data_AF-A0A2K2V9E1-F1
#
_entry.id   AF-A0A2K2V9E1-F1
#
_cell.length_a   1.000
_cell.length_b   1.000
_cell.length_c   1.000
_cell.angle_alpha   90.00
_cell.angle_beta   90.00
_cell.angle_gamma   90.00
#
_symmetry.space_group_name_H-M   'P 1'
#
loop_
_entity.id
_entity.type
_entity.pdbx_description
1 polymer ?
#
loop_
_entity_poly.entity_id
_entity_poly.type
_entity_poly.pdbx_seq_one_letter_code
_entity_poly.pdbx_strand_id
1 'polypeptide(L)'
;MSEEKGRRRFLKPVSLAEAFELASSSFSLSLRTKVVKLEDALGTILAEDIYSSMDMPPEDRAFYDGFALRSEDVENASSSAPAVLTIKERGPVGRGEA
;
A
#
# COMPACT_ATOMS: atom_id res chain seq x y z
N MET A 1 46.60 -21.14 -47.15
CA MET A 1 45.71 -21.70 -46.11
C MET A 1 45.53 -20.61 -45.05
N SER A 2 44.41 -19.97 -44.79
CA SER A 2 43.14 -19.73 -45.45
C SER A 2 42.65 -18.45 -44.77
N GLU A 3 42.40 -17.39 -45.52
CA GLU A 3 41.85 -16.14 -44.96
C GLU A 3 40.37 -16.35 -44.59
N GLU A 4 40.05 -16.28 -43.31
CA GLU A 4 38.65 -16.23 -42.87
C GLU A 4 38.11 -14.81 -43.10
N LYS A 5 37.63 -14.60 -44.32
CA LYS A 5 37.07 -13.33 -44.82
C LYS A 5 35.91 -12.89 -43.92
N GLY A 6 36.13 -11.82 -43.14
CA GLY A 6 35.14 -11.24 -42.24
C GLY A 6 33.81 -10.95 -42.95
N ARG A 7 32.78 -11.70 -42.60
CA ARG A 7 31.44 -11.61 -43.18
C ARG A 7 30.76 -10.33 -42.69
N ARG A 8 30.88 -9.23 -43.45
CA ARG A 8 30.14 -7.98 -43.20
C ARG A 8 28.64 -8.28 -43.25
N ARG A 9 27.98 -8.27 -42.09
CA ARG A 9 26.52 -8.33 -41.99
C ARG A 9 25.98 -6.91 -42.16
N PHE A 10 25.22 -6.66 -43.23
CA PHE A 10 24.43 -5.44 -43.36
C PHE A 10 23.19 -5.60 -42.47
N LEU A 11 23.10 -4.80 -41.41
CA LEU A 11 21.91 -4.74 -40.58
C LEU A 11 20.93 -3.74 -41.19
N LYS A 12 19.64 -4.08 -41.22
CA LYS A 12 18.58 -3.14 -41.63
C LYS A 12 18.34 -2.15 -40.48
N PRO A 13 18.52 -0.84 -40.68
CA PRO A 13 18.15 0.13 -39.66
C PRO A 13 16.64 0.09 -39.45
N VAL A 14 16.23 0.08 -38.19
CA VAL A 14 14.82 0.15 -37.76
C VAL A 14 14.61 1.43 -36.98
N SER A 15 13.37 1.90 -36.94
CA SER A 15 13.00 3.04 -36.09
C SER A 15 13.14 2.69 -34.60
N LEU A 16 13.23 3.70 -33.74
CA LEU A 16 13.29 3.48 -32.28
C LEU A 16 12.07 2.70 -31.76
N ALA A 17 10.88 3.02 -32.28
CA ALA A 17 9.64 2.33 -31.92
C ALA A 17 9.70 0.85 -32.33
N GLU A 18 10.10 0.55 -33.57
CA GLU A 18 10.27 -0.83 -34.03
C GLU A 18 11.35 -1.58 -33.24
N ALA A 19 12.46 -0.91 -32.89
CA ALA A 19 13.50 -1.52 -32.06
C ALA A 19 12.96 -1.91 -30.68
N PHE A 20 12.14 -1.06 -30.07
CA PHE A 20 11.53 -1.32 -28.76
C PHE A 20 10.53 -2.48 -28.82
N GLU A 21 9.66 -2.51 -29.83
CA GLU A 21 8.70 -3.60 -30.04
C GLU A 21 9.39 -4.94 -30.29
N LEU A 22 10.41 -4.95 -31.16
CA LEU A 22 11.20 -6.15 -31.42
C LEU A 22 11.92 -6.62 -30.16
N ALA A 23 12.53 -5.71 -29.38
CA ALA A 23 13.20 -6.08 -28.14
C ALA A 23 12.22 -6.65 -27.09
N SER A 24 11.05 -6.03 -26.95
CA SER A 24 10.03 -6.42 -25.96
C SER A 24 9.37 -7.75 -26.31
N SER A 25 9.14 -8.02 -27.60
CA SER A 25 8.53 -9.27 -28.07
C SER A 25 9.51 -10.45 -28.18
N SER A 26 10.82 -10.18 -28.21
CA SER A 26 11.84 -11.23 -28.41
C SER A 26 12.21 -12.02 -27.16
N PHE A 27 11.82 -11.57 -25.96
CA PHE A 27 12.16 -12.25 -24.71
C PHE A 27 10.93 -12.47 -23.84
N SER A 28 10.68 -13.73 -23.47
CA SER A 28 9.75 -14.04 -22.38
C SER A 28 10.50 -13.94 -21.06
N LEU A 29 10.17 -12.95 -20.23
CA LEU A 29 10.74 -12.81 -18.90
C LEU A 29 10.12 -13.83 -17.95
N SER A 30 10.88 -14.88 -17.59
CA SER A 30 10.55 -15.74 -16.45
C SER A 30 11.21 -15.17 -15.20
N LEU A 31 10.51 -14.25 -14.53
CA LEU A 31 11.02 -13.62 -13.32
C LEU A 31 10.93 -14.62 -12.15
N ARG A 32 12.03 -14.75 -11.41
CA ARG A 32 12.03 -15.47 -10.14
C ARG A 32 11.75 -14.50 -9.02
N THR A 33 10.97 -14.93 -8.04
CA THR A 33 10.62 -14.15 -6.87
C THR A 33 11.46 -14.61 -5.68
N LYS A 34 11.67 -13.72 -4.71
CA LYS A 34 12.27 -14.06 -3.42
C LYS A 34 11.59 -13.25 -2.33
N VAL A 35 11.43 -13.87 -1.17
CA VAL A 35 11.05 -13.15 0.05
C VAL A 35 12.31 -12.47 0.58
N VAL A 36 12.21 -11.18 0.83
CA VAL A 36 13.26 -10.37 1.45
C VAL A 36 12.75 -9.80 2.76
N LYS A 37 13.65 -9.40 3.64
CA LYS A 37 13.26 -8.65 4.83
C LYS A 37 12.86 -7.22 4.43
N LEU A 38 12.05 -6.56 5.25
CA LEU A 38 11.53 -5.23 4.95
C LEU A 38 12.67 -4.20 4.84
N GLU A 39 13.69 -4.31 5.68
CA GLU A 39 14.89 -3.46 5.63
C GLU A 39 15.68 -3.57 4.31
N ASP A 40 15.57 -4.70 3.61
CA ASP A 40 16.26 -4.98 2.34
C ASP A 40 15.35 -4.76 1.11
N ALA A 41 14.08 -4.36 1.32
CA ALA A 41 13.08 -4.28 0.27
C ALA A 41 13.19 -3.00 -0.58
N LEU A 42 13.90 -1.97 -0.12
CA LEU A 42 14.04 -0.70 -0.83
C LEU A 42 14.69 -0.90 -2.21
N GLY A 43 14.01 -0.45 -3.26
CA GLY A 43 14.47 -0.58 -4.65
C GLY A 43 14.15 -1.93 -5.31
N THR A 44 13.50 -2.85 -4.59
CA THR A 44 12.93 -4.07 -5.18
C THR A 44 11.58 -3.78 -5.85
N ILE A 45 11.12 -4.72 -6.69
CA ILE A 45 9.81 -4.65 -7.34
C ILE A 45 8.91 -5.71 -6.69
N LEU A 46 7.69 -5.34 -6.34
CA LEU A 46 6.70 -6.28 -5.80
C LEU A 46 6.39 -7.36 -6.84
N ALA A 47 6.44 -8.61 -6.38
CA ALA A 47 6.11 -9.76 -7.21
C ALA A 47 4.60 -9.94 -7.41
N GLU A 48 3.81 -9.47 -6.44
CA GLU A 48 2.34 -9.56 -6.40
C GLU A 48 1.78 -8.41 -5.57
N ASP A 49 0.47 -8.20 -5.67
CA ASP A 49 -0.25 -7.20 -4.88
C ASP A 49 -0.21 -7.55 -3.38
N ILE A 50 -0.10 -6.53 -2.53
CA ILE A 50 -0.13 -6.68 -1.08
C ILE A 50 -1.42 -6.07 -0.54
N TYR A 51 -2.17 -6.88 0.22
CA TYR A 51 -3.38 -6.45 0.91
C TYR A 51 -3.15 -6.40 2.42
N SER A 52 -3.85 -5.50 3.11
CA SER A 52 -3.83 -5.49 4.57
C SER A 52 -4.47 -6.76 5.11
N SER A 53 -3.83 -7.39 6.10
CA SER A 53 -4.40 -8.55 6.80
C SER A 53 -5.34 -8.16 7.94
N MET A 54 -5.50 -6.85 8.22
CA MET A 54 -6.31 -6.33 9.32
C MET A 54 -6.81 -4.91 9.02
N ASP A 55 -7.85 -4.49 9.74
CA ASP A 55 -8.29 -3.10 9.76
C ASP A 55 -7.30 -2.22 10.52
N MET A 56 -7.26 -0.94 10.15
CA MET A 56 -6.39 0.05 10.80
C MET A 56 -7.15 1.38 11.01
N PRO A 57 -7.53 1.72 12.26
CA PRO A 57 -7.29 0.98 13.50
C PRO A 57 -8.11 -0.32 13.56
N PRO A 58 -7.66 -1.32 14.34
CA PRO A 58 -8.39 -2.58 14.50
C PRO A 58 -9.69 -2.44 15.30
N GLU A 59 -9.80 -1.40 16.13
CA GLU A 59 -10.95 -1.15 17.00
C GLU A 59 -11.35 0.33 16.99
N ASP A 60 -12.56 0.60 17.48
CA ASP A 60 -13.08 1.95 17.65
C ASP A 60 -12.27 2.68 18.73
N ARG A 61 -11.75 3.85 18.37
CA ARG A 61 -10.94 4.68 19.27
C ARG A 61 -11.38 6.12 19.25
N ALA A 62 -11.20 6.79 20.38
CA ALA A 62 -11.43 8.23 20.47
C ALA A 62 -10.29 8.98 19.77
N PHE A 63 -10.65 9.95 18.92
CA PHE A 63 -9.65 10.84 18.30
C PHE A 63 -9.24 11.99 19.21
N TYR A 64 -10.02 12.28 20.25
CA TYR A 64 -9.85 13.42 21.15
C TYR A 64 -10.11 13.03 22.59
N ASP A 65 -9.56 13.82 23.51
CA ASP A 65 -9.91 13.76 24.92
C ASP A 65 -11.37 14.20 25.11
N GLY A 66 -12.16 13.40 25.82
CA GLY A 66 -13.57 13.68 26.03
C GLY A 66 -14.29 12.61 26.84
N PHE A 67 -15.61 12.57 26.68
CA PHE A 67 -16.46 11.58 27.32
C PHE A 67 -17.17 10.74 26.26
N ALA A 68 -17.11 9.41 26.40
CA ALA A 68 -17.98 8.53 25.64
C ALA A 68 -19.42 8.68 26.14
N LEU A 69 -20.36 8.88 25.20
CA LEU A 69 -21.78 8.99 25.47
C LEU A 69 -22.58 8.26 24.39
N ARG A 70 -23.84 7.95 24.68
CA ARG A 70 -24.75 7.42 23.68
C ARG A 70 -25.38 8.59 22.94
N SER A 71 -25.30 8.60 21.60
CA SER A 71 -25.78 9.74 20.80
C SER A 71 -27.25 10.08 21.07
N GLU A 72 -28.08 9.08 21.35
CA GLU A 72 -29.51 9.26 21.67
C GLU A 72 -29.74 10.04 22.97
N ASP A 73 -28.83 9.98 23.94
CA ASP A 73 -29.00 10.66 25.24
C ASP A 73 -28.87 12.19 25.11
N VAL A 74 -28.36 12.69 23.98
CA VAL A 74 -28.13 14.12 23.73
C VAL A 74 -28.85 14.66 22.48
N GLU A 75 -29.75 13.87 21.86
CA GLU A 75 -30.38 14.22 20.59
C GLU A 75 -31.16 15.55 20.63
N ASN A 76 -31.82 15.85 21.76
CA ASN A 76 -32.60 17.09 21.96
C ASN A 76 -31.85 18.16 22.77
N ALA A 77 -30.56 17.96 23.05
CA ALA A 77 -29.77 18.91 23.80
C ALA A 77 -29.55 20.19 22.97
N SER A 78 -29.73 21.34 23.60
CA SER A 78 -29.48 22.65 22.99
C SER A 78 -28.82 23.60 23.97
N SER A 79 -28.39 24.77 23.49
CA SER A 79 -27.79 25.79 24.36
C SER A 79 -28.76 26.33 25.41
N SER A 80 -30.07 26.36 25.11
CA SER A 80 -31.12 26.79 26.05
C SER A 80 -31.63 25.64 26.93
N ALA A 81 -31.42 24.39 26.53
CA ALA A 81 -31.81 23.20 27.28
C ALA A 81 -30.71 22.11 27.18
N PRO A 82 -29.63 22.21 27.98
CA PRO A 82 -28.52 21.26 27.93
C PRO A 82 -28.90 19.91 28.55
N ALA A 83 -28.38 18.81 27.98
CA ALA A 83 -28.44 17.50 28.61
C ALA A 83 -27.42 17.39 29.75
N VAL A 84 -27.86 16.92 30.91
CA VAL A 84 -27.00 16.68 32.08
C VAL A 84 -26.79 15.18 32.21
N LEU A 85 -25.55 14.73 31.99
CA LEU A 85 -25.16 13.33 32.08
C LEU A 85 -24.35 13.06 33.36
N THR A 86 -24.49 11.86 33.92
CA THR A 86 -23.71 11.42 35.08
C THR A 86 -22.57 10.53 34.63
N ILE A 87 -21.37 10.81 35.11
CA ILE A 87 -20.20 9.98 34.84
C ILE A 87 -20.37 8.64 35.55
N LYS A 88 -20.46 7.55 34.76
CA LYS A 88 -20.60 6.19 35.28
C LYS A 88 -19.26 5.59 35.67
N GLU A 89 -18.23 5.83 34.88
CA GLU A 89 -16.89 5.30 35.08
C GLU A 89 -15.85 6.34 34.69
N ARG A 90 -14.70 6.28 35.38
CA ARG A 90 -13.46 6.93 34.99
C ARG A 90 -12.37 5.88 35.05
N GLY A 91 -11.82 5.54 33.89
CA GLY A 91 -10.75 4.56 33.77
C GLY A 91 -9.69 5.05 32.80
N PRO A 92 -8.47 4.48 32.86
CA PRO A 92 -7.54 4.62 31.75
C PRO A 92 -8.18 4.04 30.48
N VAL A 93 -7.75 4.56 29.33
CA VAL A 93 -8.08 4.02 28.01
C VAL A 93 -7.83 2.50 28.02
N GLY A 94 -8.85 1.73 27.66
CA GLY A 94 -8.78 0.27 27.59
C GLY A 94 -7.71 -0.18 26.60
N ARG A 95 -7.21 -1.42 26.78
CA ARG A 95 -6.21 -1.99 25.87
C ARG A 95 -6.86 -2.15 24.48
N GLY A 96 -6.55 -1.25 23.54
CA GLY A 96 -7.19 -1.21 22.21
C GLY A 96 -7.82 0.14 21.84
N GLU A 97 -7.90 1.09 22.78
CA GLU A 97 -8.67 2.33 22.62
C GLU A 97 -7.81 3.60 22.39
N ALA A 98 -6.51 3.46 22.09
CA ALA A 98 -5.57 4.55 21.73
C ALA A 98 -4.93 4.35 20.35
#